data_AF-A0A239PDS4-F1
#
_entry.id   AF-A0A239PDS4-F1
#
_cell.length_a   1.000
_cell.length_b   1.000
_cell.length_c   1.000
_cell.angle_alpha   90.00
_cell.angle_beta   90.00
_cell.angle_gamma   90.00
#
_symmetry.space_group_name_H-M   'P 1'
#
loop_
_entity.id
_entity.type
_entity.pdbx_description
1 polymer ?
#
loop_
_entity_poly.entity_id
_entity_poly.type
_entity_poly.pdbx_seq_one_letter_code
_entity_poly.pdbx_strand_id
1 'polypeptide(L)'
;MTTNDETRPETAPAAEPATTEAALAASTDAAPAATTEPAPTASADADELPPGYRRSGLRNPAGAVRGMGAAALGLQGLVLLLAIQPIRLLGGHLSAGAVWAVVVLSVVCFVLCGMLRRPWVWTAGTVVQGALLLGGFLHWSLFALGVIFGLVWVYILYVRRSILG
;
A
#
# COMPACT_ATOMS: atom_id res chain seq x y z
N MET A 1 -33.05 1.64 -65.96
CA MET A 1 -31.89 1.67 -65.03
C MET A 1 -32.50 1.69 -63.63
N THR A 2 -32.98 0.56 -63.08
CA THR A 2 -32.23 -0.49 -62.32
C THR A 2 -31.44 0.15 -61.17
N THR A 3 -31.61 -0.14 -59.89
CA THR A 3 -32.18 -1.33 -59.23
C THR A 3 -32.61 -0.94 -57.80
N ASN A 4 -33.78 -1.41 -57.37
CA ASN A 4 -34.13 -1.65 -55.96
C ASN A 4 -34.18 -3.18 -55.86
N ASP A 5 -33.38 -3.76 -54.97
CA ASP A 5 -33.27 -5.20 -54.64
C ASP A 5 -33.26 -5.23 -53.10
N GLU A 6 -34.37 -5.60 -52.43
CA GLU A 6 -34.67 -6.97 -51.93
C GLU A 6 -33.55 -7.52 -51.02
N THR A 7 -33.74 -8.13 -49.85
CA THR A 7 -34.90 -8.66 -49.12
C THR A 7 -34.46 -9.02 -47.69
N ARG A 8 -35.40 -8.90 -46.75
CA ARG A 8 -35.49 -9.41 -45.35
C ARG A 8 -35.48 -10.97 -45.32
N PRO A 9 -35.11 -11.77 -44.25
CA PRO A 9 -35.69 -11.81 -42.87
C PRO A 9 -34.70 -12.22 -41.73
N GLU A 10 -34.94 -12.02 -40.43
CA GLU A 10 -35.73 -12.84 -39.47
C GLU A 10 -35.69 -12.18 -38.07
N THR A 11 -36.80 -11.93 -37.35
CA THR A 11 -37.40 -12.80 -36.29
C THR A 11 -36.41 -13.20 -35.18
N ALA A 12 -36.32 -12.47 -34.06
CA ALA A 12 -37.09 -12.60 -32.80
C ALA A 12 -36.25 -13.26 -31.66
N PRO A 13 -36.56 -12.99 -30.36
CA PRO A 13 -35.65 -13.21 -29.22
C PRO A 13 -35.91 -14.51 -28.45
N ALA A 14 -34.88 -15.17 -27.89
CA ALA A 14 -35.04 -16.18 -26.84
C ALA A 14 -33.71 -16.63 -26.18
N ALA A 15 -33.72 -16.64 -24.84
CA ALA A 15 -33.21 -17.67 -23.91
C ALA A 15 -31.69 -17.97 -23.77
N GLU A 16 -31.13 -17.58 -22.61
CA GLU A 16 -30.14 -18.39 -21.85
C GLU A 16 -30.78 -19.73 -21.43
N PRO A 17 -30.07 -20.88 -21.35
CA PRO A 17 -29.17 -21.18 -20.22
C PRO A 17 -27.99 -22.17 -20.49
N ALA A 18 -27.16 -22.39 -19.46
CA ALA A 18 -26.12 -23.44 -19.30
C ALA A 18 -24.74 -23.10 -19.92
N THR A 19 -23.58 -23.31 -19.28
CA THR A 19 -23.22 -24.36 -18.31
C THR A 19 -21.99 -23.91 -17.49
N THR A 20 -22.18 -23.73 -16.19
CA THR A 20 -21.13 -23.97 -15.18
C THR A 20 -20.77 -25.45 -15.27
N GLU A 21 -19.55 -25.85 -15.67
CA GLU A 21 -18.92 -27.15 -15.29
C GLU A 21 -17.57 -27.49 -15.98
N ALA A 22 -17.13 -26.80 -17.03
CA ALA A 22 -16.04 -27.33 -17.88
C ALA A 22 -14.57 -27.05 -17.46
N ALA A 23 -14.27 -26.52 -16.27
CA ALA A 23 -12.88 -26.23 -15.87
C ALA A 23 -12.48 -26.71 -14.47
N LEU A 24 -13.26 -27.60 -13.86
CA LEU A 24 -12.98 -28.20 -12.55
C LEU A 24 -12.92 -29.74 -12.62
N ALA A 25 -12.18 -30.30 -13.57
CA ALA A 25 -11.99 -31.76 -13.66
C ALA A 25 -10.72 -32.12 -14.45
N ALA A 26 -9.53 -31.83 -13.92
CA ALA A 26 -8.29 -32.46 -14.39
C ALA A 26 -7.14 -32.26 -13.38
N SER A 27 -7.09 -33.09 -12.34
CA SER A 27 -5.83 -33.64 -11.77
C SER A 27 -6.12 -34.43 -10.49
N THR A 28 -6.66 -35.63 -10.67
CA THR A 28 -6.50 -36.72 -9.71
C THR A 28 -5.81 -37.83 -10.48
N ASP A 29 -4.56 -38.17 -10.12
CA ASP A 29 -4.18 -39.55 -9.82
C ASP A 29 -2.75 -39.62 -9.23
N ALA A 30 -2.48 -40.73 -8.53
CA ALA A 30 -1.21 -41.25 -8.05
C ALA A 30 -0.78 -40.88 -6.61
N ALA A 31 -1.48 -41.48 -5.65
CA ALA A 31 -0.89 -41.90 -4.38
C ALA A 31 -0.44 -43.38 -4.48
N PRO A 32 0.72 -43.77 -3.94
CA PRO A 32 0.96 -45.15 -3.54
C PRO A 32 1.03 -45.25 -2.00
N ALA A 33 0.40 -46.30 -1.49
CA ALA A 33 0.39 -46.69 -0.09
C ALA A 33 1.72 -47.32 0.36
N ALA A 34 2.17 -47.01 1.59
CA ALA A 34 3.04 -47.83 2.43
C ALA A 34 3.06 -47.22 3.85
N THR A 35 2.42 -47.85 4.84
CA THR A 35 3.02 -48.72 5.88
C THR A 35 3.35 -47.98 7.19
N THR A 36 2.78 -48.46 8.28
CA THR A 36 2.96 -48.09 9.70
C THR A 36 4.40 -48.32 10.19
N GLU A 37 5.05 -47.33 10.85
CA GLU A 37 5.84 -47.46 12.11
C GLU A 37 6.46 -46.11 12.61
N PRO A 38 7.03 -46.02 13.84
CA PRO A 38 6.65 -45.04 14.87
C PRO A 38 7.52 -43.77 14.94
N ALA A 39 7.04 -42.79 15.71
CA ALA A 39 7.66 -41.48 15.93
C ALA A 39 9.15 -41.54 16.32
N PRO A 40 10.05 -40.87 15.56
CA PRO A 40 11.32 -40.41 16.10
C PRO A 40 11.12 -39.05 16.79
N THR A 41 11.74 -38.93 17.95
CA THR A 41 11.88 -37.74 18.79
C THR A 41 12.17 -36.46 17.99
N ALA A 42 11.13 -35.67 17.70
CA ALA A 42 11.25 -34.33 17.11
C ALA A 42 11.63 -33.28 18.17
N SER A 43 12.71 -33.53 18.91
CA SER A 43 13.17 -32.68 20.01
C SER A 43 14.50 -31.97 19.75
N ALA A 44 15.09 -32.07 18.54
CA ALA A 44 16.48 -31.67 18.35
C ALA A 44 16.79 -30.67 17.20
N ASP A 45 15.84 -30.26 16.37
CA ASP A 45 16.16 -29.42 15.20
C ASP A 45 15.24 -28.19 15.07
N ALA A 46 15.05 -27.44 16.17
CA ALA A 46 14.28 -26.20 16.14
C ALA A 46 15.09 -24.97 15.65
N ASP A 47 16.40 -25.12 15.40
CA ASP A 47 17.31 -23.98 15.18
C ASP A 47 17.94 -23.87 13.79
N GLU A 48 17.63 -24.76 12.84
CA GLU A 48 18.13 -24.66 11.46
C GLU A 48 17.01 -24.35 10.47
N LEU A 49 16.59 -23.07 10.45
CA LEU A 49 15.74 -22.57 9.38
C LEU A 49 16.59 -22.37 8.11
N PRO A 50 16.15 -22.86 6.94
CA PRO A 50 16.91 -22.74 5.69
C PRO A 50 17.20 -21.27 5.34
N PRO A 51 18.39 -20.96 4.81
CA PRO A 51 18.79 -19.60 4.44
C PRO A 51 17.88 -19.07 3.34
N GLY A 52 16.89 -18.27 3.74
CA GLY A 52 15.83 -17.79 2.86
C GLY A 52 14.46 -17.65 3.53
N TYR A 53 14.26 -18.19 4.74
CA TYR A 53 13.01 -17.97 5.48
C TYR A 53 12.94 -16.52 5.99
N ARG A 54 12.57 -15.58 5.11
CA ARG A 54 12.13 -14.25 5.54
C ARG A 54 10.91 -14.45 6.41
N ARG A 55 11.08 -14.24 7.72
CA ARG A 55 10.02 -14.26 8.73
C ARG A 55 8.81 -13.49 8.17
N SER A 56 7.75 -14.21 7.82
CA SER A 56 6.58 -13.66 7.14
C SER A 56 6.02 -12.48 7.92
N GLY A 57 5.71 -11.37 7.24
CA GLY A 57 5.14 -10.16 7.85
C GLY A 57 3.85 -10.43 8.63
N LEU A 58 3.12 -11.51 8.30
CA LEU A 58 1.93 -11.94 9.04
C LEU A 58 2.23 -12.45 10.46
N ARG A 59 3.47 -12.88 10.73
CA ARG A 59 3.94 -13.25 12.08
C ARG A 59 4.50 -12.07 12.86
N ASN A 60 4.69 -10.90 12.23
CA ASN A 60 5.19 -9.71 12.89
C ASN A 60 4.31 -8.48 12.57
N PRO A 61 3.15 -8.37 13.24
CA PRO A 61 2.22 -7.27 12.98
C PRO A 61 2.84 -5.90 13.33
N ALA A 62 3.70 -5.84 14.35
CA ALA A 62 4.45 -4.62 14.67
C ALA A 62 5.42 -4.21 13.55
N GLY A 63 6.02 -5.17 12.84
CA GLY A 63 6.86 -4.93 11.66
C GLY A 63 6.07 -4.40 10.47
N ALA A 64 4.87 -4.93 10.22
CA ALA A 64 4.00 -4.47 9.15
C ALA A 64 3.55 -3.01 9.36
N VAL A 65 3.14 -2.65 10.58
CA VAL A 65 2.73 -1.27 10.90
C VAL A 65 3.89 -0.28 10.79
N ARG A 66 5.11 -0.70 11.15
CA ARG A 66 6.33 0.10 10.90
C ARG A 66 6.60 0.27 9.41
N GLY A 67 6.44 -0.78 8.61
CA GLY A 67 6.57 -0.70 7.16
C GLY A 67 5.59 0.29 6.54
N MET A 68 4.33 0.28 6.99
CA MET A 68 3.30 1.22 6.55
C MET A 68 3.64 2.67 6.91
N GLY A 69 4.14 2.94 8.12
CA GLY A 69 4.59 4.28 8.50
C GLY A 69 5.77 4.79 7.68
N ALA A 70 6.73 3.92 7.36
CA ALA A 70 7.88 4.28 6.52
C ALA A 70 7.45 4.56 5.08
N ALA A 71 6.58 3.71 4.52
CA ALA A 71 6.00 3.93 3.20
C ALA A 71 5.24 5.25 3.12
N ALA A 72 4.43 5.57 4.14
CA ALA A 72 3.71 6.84 4.22
C ALA A 72 4.67 8.05 4.25
N LEU A 73 5.71 8.03 5.09
CA LEU A 73 6.70 9.12 5.18
C LEU A 73 7.52 9.27 3.88
N GLY A 74 7.94 8.17 3.27
CA GLY A 74 8.67 8.19 2.00
C GLY A 74 7.82 8.75 0.86
N LEU A 75 6.58 8.29 0.73
CA LEU A 75 5.64 8.81 -0.27
C LEU A 75 5.31 10.28 -0.01
N GLN A 76 5.12 10.67 1.25
CA GLN A 76 4.87 12.07 1.62
C GLN A 76 6.04 12.97 1.23
N GLY A 77 7.27 12.57 1.54
CA GLY A 77 8.48 13.30 1.16
C GLY A 77 8.60 13.46 -0.35
N LEU A 78 8.26 12.42 -1.12
CA LEU A 78 8.23 12.47 -2.58
C LEU A 78 7.14 13.42 -3.10
N VAL A 79 5.92 13.32 -2.58
CA VAL A 79 4.79 14.17 -2.98
C VAL A 79 5.08 15.64 -2.69
N LEU A 80 5.73 15.96 -1.56
CA LEU A 80 6.14 17.32 -1.23
C LEU A 80 7.16 17.88 -2.23
N LEU A 81 8.15 17.08 -2.64
CA LEU A 81 9.09 17.48 -3.69
C LEU A 81 8.38 17.68 -5.03
N LEU A 82 7.49 16.74 -5.39
CA LEU A 82 6.71 16.84 -6.61
C LEU A 82 5.85 18.09 -6.61
N ALA A 83 5.23 18.47 -5.49
CA ALA A 83 4.33 19.62 -5.39
C ALA A 83 4.94 20.95 -5.85
N ILE A 84 6.26 21.11 -5.80
CA ILE A 84 6.94 22.32 -6.28
C ILE A 84 6.65 22.55 -7.78
N GLN A 85 6.67 21.50 -8.60
CA GLN A 85 6.59 21.64 -10.05
C GLN A 85 5.15 21.93 -10.57
N PRO A 86 4.09 21.21 -10.14
CA PRO A 86 2.72 21.53 -10.49
C PRO A 86 2.35 22.95 -10.10
N ILE A 87 2.73 23.43 -8.92
CA ILE A 87 2.35 24.78 -8.49
C ILE A 87 2.95 25.85 -9.42
N ARG A 88 4.20 25.67 -9.86
CA ARG A 88 4.82 26.55 -10.86
C ARG A 88 4.14 26.44 -12.22
N LEU A 89 3.71 25.25 -12.61
CA LEU A 89 3.03 24.99 -13.89
C LEU A 89 1.61 25.59 -13.93
N LEU A 90 0.91 25.62 -12.80
CA LEU A 90 -0.42 26.23 -12.65
C LEU A 90 -0.37 27.76 -12.47
N GLY A 91 0.78 28.40 -12.63
CA GLY A 91 0.93 29.86 -12.51
C GLY A 91 0.99 30.38 -11.06
N GLY A 92 1.15 29.50 -10.08
CA GLY A 92 1.27 29.87 -8.67
C GLY A 92 2.67 30.37 -8.31
N HIS A 93 2.77 31.59 -7.80
CA HIS A 93 4.00 32.12 -7.21
C HIS A 93 4.18 31.60 -5.78
N LEU A 94 4.95 30.52 -5.64
CA LEU A 94 5.51 30.12 -4.35
C LEU A 94 6.59 31.12 -3.93
N SER A 95 6.50 31.66 -2.71
CA SER A 95 7.59 32.46 -2.16
C SER A 95 8.85 31.58 -2.01
N ALA A 96 10.05 32.16 -2.13
CA ALA A 96 11.28 31.41 -1.93
C ALA A 96 11.32 30.71 -0.55
N GLY A 97 10.78 31.36 0.49
CA GLY A 97 10.63 30.77 1.81
C GLY A 97 9.71 29.55 1.83
N ALA A 98 8.66 29.55 1.01
CA ALA A 98 7.74 28.41 0.88
C ALA A 98 8.43 27.19 0.27
N VAL A 99 9.22 27.41 -0.78
CA VAL A 99 10.00 26.35 -1.43
C VAL A 99 11.00 25.75 -0.44
N TRP A 100 11.75 26.58 0.28
CA TRP A 100 12.70 26.10 1.29
C TRP A 100 12.01 25.32 2.42
N ALA A 101 10.85 25.77 2.91
CA ALA A 101 10.09 25.06 3.92
C ALA A 101 9.67 23.65 3.45
N VAL A 102 9.16 23.53 2.22
CA VAL A 102 8.78 22.24 1.62
C VAL A 102 9.99 21.32 1.47
N VAL A 103 11.12 21.84 0.98
CA VAL A 103 12.36 21.05 0.81
C VAL A 103 12.87 20.53 2.16
N VAL A 104 12.96 21.40 3.18
CA VAL A 104 13.37 21.00 4.52
C VAL A 104 12.44 19.93 5.08
N LEU A 105 11.13 20.10 4.94
CA LEU A 105 10.14 19.14 5.42
C LEU A 105 10.27 17.79 4.71
N SER A 106 10.48 17.78 3.39
CA SER A 106 10.76 16.54 2.62
C SER A 106 12.00 15.82 3.13
N VAL A 107 13.10 16.53 3.36
CA VAL A 107 14.34 15.93 3.89
C VAL A 107 14.08 15.30 5.26
N VAL A 108 13.36 16.00 6.14
CA VAL A 108 12.94 15.47 7.45
C VAL A 108 12.13 14.19 7.29
N CYS A 109 11.16 14.14 6.35
CA CYS A 109 10.38 12.93 6.07
C CYS A 109 11.27 11.75 5.63
N PHE A 110 12.24 11.97 4.75
CA PHE A 110 13.15 10.91 4.30
C PHE A 110 14.06 10.40 5.43
N VAL A 111 14.59 11.31 6.25
CA VAL A 111 15.37 10.96 7.45
C VAL A 111 14.54 10.10 8.39
N LEU A 112 13.30 10.52 8.68
CA LEU A 112 12.38 9.78 9.53
C LEU A 112 12.02 8.42 8.94
N CYS A 113 11.77 8.34 7.63
CA CYS A 113 11.52 7.10 6.90
C CYS A 113 12.62 6.06 7.16
N GLY A 114 13.89 6.45 7.12
CA GLY A 114 15.02 5.57 7.46
C GLY A 114 15.13 5.24 8.96
N MET A 115 14.60 6.08 9.84
CA MET A 115 14.76 5.99 11.29
C MET A 115 13.61 5.29 12.03
N LEU A 116 12.57 4.79 11.36
CA LEU A 116 11.37 4.16 11.98
C LEU A 116 11.64 2.96 12.91
N ARG A 117 12.88 2.49 13.00
CA ARG A 117 13.31 1.51 14.00
C ARG A 117 13.33 2.05 15.43
N ARG A 118 13.37 3.38 15.65
CA ARG A 118 13.40 3.97 17.01
C ARG A 118 12.02 4.35 17.55
N PRO A 119 11.73 4.17 18.85
CA PRO A 119 10.43 4.48 19.44
C PRO A 119 10.08 5.98 19.42
N TRP A 120 11.08 6.86 19.41
CA TRP A 120 10.87 8.32 19.33
C TRP A 120 10.33 8.78 17.96
N VAL A 121 10.54 8.00 16.90
CA VAL A 121 10.09 8.35 15.54
C VAL A 121 8.58 8.42 15.43
N TRP A 122 7.85 7.66 16.26
CA TRP A 122 6.40 7.74 16.31
C TRP A 122 5.91 9.14 16.70
N THR A 123 6.56 9.77 17.69
CA THR A 123 6.25 11.15 18.08
C THR A 123 6.72 12.14 17.01
N ALA A 124 7.92 11.93 16.47
CA ALA A 124 8.47 12.81 15.44
C ALA A 124 7.65 12.82 14.15
N GLY A 125 7.09 11.68 13.73
CA GLY A 125 6.17 11.62 12.61
C GLY A 125 4.88 12.40 12.86
N THR A 126 4.33 12.36 14.09
CA THR A 126 3.17 13.18 14.46
C THR A 126 3.50 14.68 14.46
N VAL A 127 4.71 15.07 14.90
CA VAL A 127 5.19 16.46 14.81
C VAL A 127 5.31 16.90 13.36
N VAL A 128 5.84 16.04 12.48
CA VAL A 128 5.89 16.30 11.03
C VAL A 128 4.50 16.49 10.44
N GLN A 129 3.51 15.69 10.86
CA GLN A 129 2.13 15.91 10.40
C GLN A 129 1.62 17.28 10.86
N GLY A 130 1.84 17.67 12.11
CA GLY A 130 1.51 19.01 12.59
C GLY A 130 2.21 20.12 11.80
N ALA A 131 3.50 19.96 11.51
CA ALA A 131 4.26 20.89 10.70
C ALA A 131 3.72 20.98 9.26
N LEU A 132 3.29 19.86 8.68
CA LEU A 132 2.72 19.83 7.34
C LEU A 132 1.32 20.49 7.28
N LEU A 133 0.49 20.28 8.30
CA LEU A 133 -0.77 21.02 8.49
C LEU A 133 -0.51 22.53 8.59
N LEU A 134 0.53 22.95 9.31
CA LEU A 134 1.00 24.35 9.31
C LEU A 134 1.53 24.80 7.94
N GLY A 135 2.13 23.89 7.16
CA GLY A 135 2.49 24.14 5.75
C GLY A 135 1.27 24.50 4.88
N GLY A 136 0.06 24.19 5.32
CA GLY A 136 -1.18 24.63 4.70
C GLY A 136 -1.42 26.14 4.70
N PHE A 137 -0.85 26.88 5.66
CA PHE A 137 -0.87 28.35 5.64
C PHE A 137 -0.10 28.93 4.44
N LEU A 138 0.76 28.13 3.82
CA LEU A 138 1.58 28.49 2.69
C LEU A 138 0.83 28.32 1.37
N HIS A 139 0.09 27.20 1.23
CA HIS A 139 -0.77 26.91 0.09
C HIS A 139 -1.88 25.91 0.46
N TRP A 140 -3.09 26.15 -0.03
CA TRP A 140 -4.27 25.31 0.26
C TRP A 140 -4.09 23.84 -0.17
N SER A 141 -3.39 23.61 -1.28
CA SER A 141 -3.10 22.25 -1.76
C SER A 141 -2.20 21.47 -0.79
N LEU A 142 -1.22 22.12 -0.16
CA LEU A 142 -0.35 21.49 0.84
C LEU A 142 -1.15 21.12 2.09
N PHE A 143 -2.11 21.96 2.47
CA PHE A 143 -3.03 21.66 3.58
C PHE A 143 -3.83 20.40 3.29
N ALA A 144 -4.48 20.32 2.12
CA ALA A 144 -5.29 19.16 1.75
C ALA A 144 -4.48 17.85 1.73
N LEU A 145 -3.28 17.88 1.15
CA LEU A 145 -2.34 16.75 1.18
C LEU A 145 -1.95 16.38 2.63
N GLY A 146 -1.64 17.38 3.45
CA GLY A 146 -1.29 17.20 4.85
C GLY A 146 -2.42 16.58 5.67
N VAL A 147 -3.67 16.99 5.45
CA VAL A 147 -4.85 16.40 6.10
C VAL A 147 -5.01 14.93 5.74
N ILE A 148 -4.94 14.59 4.44
CA ILE A 148 -5.10 13.20 3.97
C ILE A 148 -3.99 12.31 4.55
N PHE A 149 -2.74 12.76 4.47
CA PHE A 149 -1.62 12.01 5.06
C PHE A 149 -1.71 11.94 6.58
N GLY A 150 -2.15 13.01 7.24
CA GLY A 150 -2.40 13.05 8.68
C GLY A 150 -3.44 12.01 9.10
N LEU A 151 -4.53 11.87 8.35
CA LEU A 151 -5.55 10.85 8.58
C LEU A 151 -4.98 9.43 8.45
N VAL A 152 -4.21 9.17 7.39
CA VAL A 152 -3.52 7.88 7.21
C VAL A 152 -2.56 7.62 8.37
N TRP A 153 -1.83 8.63 8.84
CA TRP A 153 -0.93 8.51 9.98
C TRP A 153 -1.67 8.17 11.27
N VAL A 154 -2.77 8.87 11.55
CA VAL A 154 -3.63 8.59 12.70
C VAL A 154 -4.18 7.16 12.62
N TYR A 155 -4.59 6.69 11.45
CA TYR A 155 -5.02 5.31 11.25
C TYR A 155 -3.90 4.31 11.56
N ILE A 156 -2.67 4.55 11.11
CA ILE A 156 -1.50 3.71 11.43
C ILE A 156 -1.24 3.71 12.95
N LEU A 157 -1.34 4.85 13.62
CA LEU A 157 -1.20 4.94 15.08
C LEU A 157 -2.31 4.21 15.83
N TYR A 158 -3.54 4.29 15.32
CA TYR A 158 -4.69 3.57 15.85
C TYR A 158 -4.48 2.06 15.75
N VAL A 159 -4.11 1.56 14.56
CA VAL A 159 -3.79 0.14 14.35
C VAL A 159 -2.62 -0.32 15.21
N ARG A 160 -1.59 0.52 15.38
CA ARG A 160 -0.48 0.22 16.30
C ARG A 160 -1.01 0.02 17.73
N ARG A 161 -1.90 0.90 18.19
CA ARG A 161 -2.41 0.88 19.55
C ARG A 161 -3.38 -0.27 19.79
N SER A 162 -4.13 -0.71 18.77
CA SER A 162 -5.00 -1.88 18.86
C SER A 162 -4.26 -3.21 18.80
N ILE A 163 -3.01 -3.25 18.29
CA ILE A 163 -2.19 -4.48 18.24
C ILE A 163 -1.28 -4.61 19.47
N LEU A 164 -0.81 -3.49 20.03
CA LEU A 164 0.11 -3.47 21.19
C LEU A 164 -0.57 -3.18 22.54
N GLY A 165 -1.86 -2.85 22.54
CA GLY A 165 -2.68 -2.66 23.74
C GLY A 165 -3.70 -3.78 23.87
#